data_AF-A0A8J6VWV9-F1
#
_entry.id   AF-A0A8J6VWV9-F1
#
_cell.length_a   1.000
_cell.length_b   1.000
_cell.length_c   1.000
_cell.angle_alpha   90.00
_cell.angle_beta   90.00
_cell.angle_gamma   90.00
#
_symmetry.space_group_name_H-M   'P 1'
#
loop_
_entity.id
_entity.type
_entity.pdbx_description
1 polymer ?
#
loop_
_entity_poly.entity_id
_entity_poly.type
_entity_poly.pdbx_seq_one_letter_code
_entity_poly.pdbx_strand_id
1 'polypeptide(L)'
;MLLKDQLMNLLMKERLLPEGSSVSVLPADPVAEPQGRIEVPISDRCLDLGYNPNTKQLLRIGQVAAAFYRARHGRPPQKREQFVGGTTRMVNVYTADDLSILDSAIHSVIGD
;
A
#
# COMPACT_ATOMS: atom_id res chain seq x y z
N MET A 1 32.81 -30.88 13.03
CA MET A 1 32.51 -29.58 13.71
C MET A 1 31.08 -29.14 13.33
N LEU A 2 30.14 -30.06 13.54
CA LEU A 2 28.69 -29.97 13.33
C LEU A 2 28.12 -30.84 14.46
N LEU A 3 27.35 -30.28 15.41
CA LEU A 3 26.38 -30.98 16.28
C LEU A 3 25.91 -30.08 17.43
N LYS A 4 26.74 -29.13 17.90
CA LYS A 4 26.38 -28.26 19.04
C LYS A 4 25.43 -27.10 18.67
N ASP A 5 25.60 -26.49 17.50
CA ASP A 5 24.76 -25.34 17.10
C ASP A 5 23.34 -25.75 16.65
N GLN A 6 23.17 -26.97 16.13
CA GLN A 6 21.84 -27.46 15.74
C GLN A 6 20.98 -27.87 16.94
N LEU A 7 21.60 -28.24 18.06
CA LEU A 7 20.88 -28.61 19.28
C LEU A 7 20.38 -27.37 20.06
N MET A 8 21.11 -26.23 19.98
CA MET A 8 20.65 -24.97 20.60
C MET A 8 19.45 -24.35 19.88
N ASN A 9 19.38 -24.47 18.55
CA ASN A 9 18.23 -23.97 17.79
C ASN A 9 16.97 -24.82 17.98
N LEU A 10 17.11 -26.08 18.42
CA LEU A 10 15.97 -26.96 18.74
C LEU A 10 15.46 -26.71 20.17
N LEU A 11 16.37 -26.53 21.14
CA LEU A 11 16.02 -26.27 22.54
C LEU A 11 15.38 -24.88 22.77
N MET A 12 15.69 -23.89 21.93
CA MET A 12 15.05 -22.56 21.99
C MET A 12 13.65 -22.53 21.38
N LYS A 13 13.24 -23.54 20.61
CA LYS A 13 11.92 -23.58 19.96
C LYS A 13 10.81 -24.17 20.84
N GLU A 14 11.15 -24.94 21.88
CA GLU A 14 10.16 -25.63 22.73
C GLU A 14 9.77 -24.86 24.01
N ARG A 15 10.41 -23.72 24.33
CA ARG A 15 10.21 -23.05 25.63
C ARG A 15 9.26 -21.84 25.64
N LEU A 16 8.51 -21.62 24.56
CA LEU A 16 7.63 -20.45 24.42
C LEU A 16 6.21 -20.83 23.96
N LEU A 17 5.62 -21.80 24.64
CA LEU A 17 4.18 -21.80 24.86
C LEU A 17 3.92 -21.83 26.37
N PRO A 18 3.28 -20.79 26.92
CA PRO A 18 2.42 -20.96 28.08
C PRO A 18 0.98 -20.75 27.64
N GLU A 19 0.16 -21.73 27.99
CA GLU A 19 -1.28 -21.64 27.98
C GLU A 19 -1.77 -20.59 28.99
N GLY A 20 -2.81 -19.84 28.60
CA GLY A 20 -3.83 -19.28 29.48
C GLY A 20 -3.45 -18.22 30.52
N SER A 21 -3.66 -16.94 30.21
CA SER A 21 -4.56 -16.01 30.95
C SER A 21 -4.38 -14.53 30.57
N SER A 22 -5.49 -13.92 30.17
CA SER A 22 -6.01 -12.60 30.57
C SER A 22 -5.19 -11.31 30.34
N VAL A 23 -5.77 -10.46 29.48
CA VAL A 23 -5.70 -8.98 29.40
C VAL A 23 -4.39 -8.35 28.91
N SER A 24 -4.35 -7.98 27.62
CA SER A 24 -4.08 -6.61 27.14
C SER A 24 -3.55 -6.59 25.71
N VAL A 25 -4.16 -5.71 24.90
CA VAL A 25 -3.70 -5.21 23.59
C VAL A 25 -3.57 -6.29 22.52
N LEU A 26 -4.58 -6.33 21.62
CA LEU A 26 -4.46 -6.99 20.33
C LEU A 26 -3.17 -6.46 19.65
N PRO A 27 -2.15 -7.29 19.39
CA PRO A 27 -1.16 -6.92 18.42
C PRO A 27 -1.93 -6.85 17.11
N ALA A 28 -1.96 -5.68 16.47
CA ALA A 28 -2.50 -5.55 15.14
C ALA A 28 -1.90 -6.68 14.30
N ASP A 29 -2.75 -7.61 13.87
CA ASP A 29 -2.37 -8.61 12.88
C ASP A 29 -1.59 -7.85 11.79
N PRO A 30 -0.47 -8.39 11.26
CA PRO A 30 -0.03 -7.92 9.96
C PRO A 30 -1.24 -8.16 9.06
N VAL A 31 -1.95 -7.08 8.71
CA VAL A 31 -3.08 -7.13 7.79
C VAL A 31 -2.48 -7.79 6.56
N ALA A 32 -2.75 -9.09 6.42
CA ALA A 32 -2.23 -9.88 5.32
C ALA A 32 -2.70 -9.14 4.08
N GLU A 33 -1.76 -8.46 3.41
CA GLU A 33 -2.06 -7.75 2.19
C GLU A 33 -2.75 -8.77 1.28
N PRO A 34 -3.96 -8.48 0.79
CA PRO A 34 -4.62 -9.41 -0.11
C PRO A 34 -3.71 -9.59 -1.32
N GLN A 35 -3.05 -10.74 -1.38
CA GLN A 35 -2.19 -11.14 -2.47
C GLN A 35 -3.02 -11.04 -3.76
N GLY A 36 -2.65 -10.10 -4.65
CA GLY A 36 -3.11 -10.10 -6.03
C GLY A 36 -4.04 -8.97 -6.48
N ARG A 37 -4.28 -7.90 -5.69
CA ARG A 37 -4.85 -6.69 -6.30
C ARG A 37 -3.75 -5.99 -7.09
N ILE A 38 -3.86 -6.02 -8.42
CA ILE A 38 -2.98 -5.29 -9.32
C ILE A 38 -3.09 -3.81 -8.96
N GLU A 39 -2.01 -3.27 -8.40
CA GLU A 39 -1.92 -1.87 -8.08
C GLU A 39 -1.76 -1.06 -9.37
N VAL A 40 -2.41 0.10 -9.42
CA VAL A 40 -2.35 0.99 -10.58
C VAL A 40 -1.62 2.28 -10.18
N PRO A 41 -0.36 2.46 -10.59
CA PRO A 41 0.34 3.73 -10.39
C PRO A 41 -0.34 4.85 -11.18
N ILE A 42 -0.51 6.02 -10.55
CA ILE A 42 -1.13 7.19 -11.19
C ILE A 42 -0.36 7.62 -12.44
N SER A 43 0.98 7.58 -12.39
CA SER A 43 1.84 7.92 -13.53
C SER A 43 1.56 7.04 -14.74
N ASP A 44 1.46 5.73 -14.51
CA ASP A 44 1.29 4.73 -15.57
C ASP A 44 -0.09 4.90 -16.18
N ARG A 45 -1.12 5.12 -15.34
CA ARG A 45 -2.46 5.40 -15.83
C ARG A 45 -2.56 6.70 -16.63
N CYS A 46 -1.79 7.74 -16.29
CA CYS A 46 -1.72 8.96 -17.10
C CYS A 46 -1.14 8.67 -18.49
N LEU A 47 -0.07 7.86 -18.56
CA LEU A 47 0.56 7.48 -19.82
C LEU A 47 -0.37 6.63 -20.69
N ASP A 48 -1.11 5.69 -20.08
CA ASP A 48 -2.12 4.87 -20.77
C ASP A 48 -3.23 5.72 -21.41
N LEU A 49 -3.58 6.85 -20.79
CA LEU A 49 -4.55 7.83 -21.30
C LEU A 49 -3.93 8.84 -22.29
N GLY A 50 -2.63 8.73 -22.59
CA GLY A 50 -1.93 9.61 -23.53
C GLY A 50 -1.43 10.93 -22.92
N TYR A 51 -1.44 11.08 -21.61
CA TYR A 51 -0.96 12.28 -20.92
C TYR A 51 0.50 12.14 -20.46
N ASN A 52 1.24 13.25 -20.47
CA ASN A 52 2.59 13.32 -19.91
C ASN A 52 2.64 14.33 -18.75
N PRO A 53 2.23 13.92 -17.53
CA PRO A 53 2.09 14.83 -16.40
C PRO A 53 3.44 15.19 -15.79
N ASN A 54 3.60 16.47 -15.42
CA ASN A 54 4.73 16.87 -14.57
C ASN A 54 4.48 16.52 -13.09
N THR A 55 5.52 16.63 -12.26
CA THR A 55 5.45 16.30 -10.82
C THR A 55 4.35 17.05 -10.06
N LYS A 56 4.10 18.33 -10.40
CA LYS A 56 3.04 19.12 -9.75
C LYS A 56 1.66 18.59 -10.10
N GLN A 57 1.44 18.21 -11.36
CA GLN A 57 0.21 17.58 -11.82
C GLN A 57 -0.01 16.23 -11.16
N LEU A 58 1.01 15.36 -11.09
CA LEU A 58 0.90 14.07 -10.40
C LEU A 58 0.51 14.22 -8.93
N LEU A 59 1.11 15.18 -8.22
CA LEU A 59 0.74 15.48 -6.84
C LEU A 59 -0.72 15.94 -6.73
N ARG A 60 -1.16 16.80 -7.65
CA ARG A 60 -2.54 17.31 -7.68
C ARG A 60 -3.55 16.19 -8.00
N ILE A 61 -3.25 15.35 -8.99
CA ILE A 61 -4.07 14.16 -9.31
C ILE A 61 -4.17 13.26 -8.08
N GLY A 62 -3.05 12.97 -7.40
CA GLY A 62 -3.06 12.15 -6.19
C GLY A 62 -3.95 12.71 -5.08
N GLN A 63 -4.01 14.04 -4.91
CA GLN A 63 -4.91 14.70 -3.96
C GLN A 63 -6.38 14.55 -4.36
N VAL A 64 -6.71 14.79 -5.63
CA VAL A 64 -8.07 14.69 -6.17
C VAL A 64 -8.57 13.24 -6.12
N ALA A 65 -7.75 12.30 -6.58
CA ALA A 65 -8.05 10.87 -6.54
C ALA A 65 -8.30 10.38 -5.09
N ALA A 66 -7.52 10.86 -4.12
CA ALA A 66 -7.74 10.51 -2.71
C ALA A 66 -9.07 11.05 -2.15
N ALA A 67 -9.50 12.23 -2.62
CA ALA A 67 -10.78 12.81 -2.25
C ALA A 67 -11.94 12.00 -2.86
N PHE A 68 -11.86 11.67 -4.15
CA PHE A 68 -12.84 10.84 -4.85
C PHE A 68 -12.92 9.43 -4.28
N TYR A 69 -11.78 8.82 -3.97
CA TYR A 69 -11.72 7.51 -3.32
C TYR A 69 -12.45 7.53 -1.97
N ARG A 70 -12.22 8.57 -1.16
CA ARG A 70 -12.90 8.72 0.13
C ARG A 70 -14.40 8.93 -0.02
N ALA A 71 -14.82 9.70 -1.02
CA ALA A 71 -16.24 9.90 -1.31
C ALA A 71 -16.93 8.58 -1.72
N ARG A 72 -16.25 7.72 -2.48
CA ARG A 72 -16.78 6.42 -2.93
C ARG A 72 -16.79 5.34 -1.84
N HIS A 73 -15.69 5.24 -1.09
CA HIS A 73 -15.45 4.12 -0.17
C HIS A 73 -15.62 4.46 1.31
N GLY A 74 -15.86 5.73 1.66
CA GLY A 74 -16.01 6.20 3.04
C GLY A 74 -14.71 6.20 3.87
N ARG A 75 -13.57 5.86 3.27
CA ARG A 75 -12.26 5.75 3.93
C ARG A 75 -11.13 6.26 3.03
N PRO A 76 -9.99 6.72 3.59
CA PRO A 76 -8.84 7.09 2.77
C PRO A 76 -8.26 5.87 2.04
N PRO A 77 -7.58 6.07 0.89
CA PRO A 77 -6.83 5.01 0.23
C PRO A 77 -5.71 4.52 1.15
N GLN A 78 -5.37 3.24 1.02
CA GLN A 78 -4.21 2.66 1.70
C GLN A 78 -2.94 3.32 1.18
N LYS A 79 -1.88 3.31 2.00
CA LYS A 79 -0.59 3.87 1.62
C LYS A 79 0.48 2.80 1.65
N ARG A 80 1.39 2.85 0.68
CA ARG A 80 2.57 1.98 0.61
C ARG A 80 3.82 2.81 0.45
N GLU A 81 4.95 2.30 0.92
CA GLU A 81 6.24 2.82 0.55
C GLU A 81 6.52 2.60 -0.95
N GLN A 82 6.97 3.66 -1.62
CA GLN A 82 7.45 3.61 -2.99
C GLN A 82 8.68 4.52 -3.12
N PHE A 83 9.67 4.06 -3.88
CA PHE A 83 10.82 4.87 -4.23
C PHE A 83 10.46 5.81 -5.40
N VAL A 84 10.46 7.12 -5.13
CA VAL A 84 10.06 8.16 -6.09
C VAL A 84 11.14 9.24 -6.13
N GLY A 85 11.82 9.38 -7.26
CA GLY A 85 12.79 10.46 -7.48
C GLY A 85 13.97 10.46 -6.50
N GLY A 86 14.52 9.28 -6.18
CA GLY A 86 15.69 9.15 -5.30
C GLY A 86 15.38 9.03 -3.81
N THR A 87 14.11 9.05 -3.41
CA THR A 87 13.71 8.94 -2.00
C THR A 87 12.49 8.04 -1.82
N THR A 88 12.39 7.36 -0.68
CA THR A 88 11.22 6.55 -0.32
C THR A 88 10.10 7.44 0.22
N ARG A 89 8.88 7.23 -0.26
CA ARG A 89 7.69 8.00 0.14
C ARG A 89 6.47 7.10 0.30
N MET A 90 5.57 7.50 1.18
CA MET A 90 4.24 6.88 1.29
C MET A 90 3.33 7.40 0.17
N VAL A 91 2.92 6.52 -0.74
CA VAL A 91 2.03 6.81 -1.86
C VAL A 91 0.67 6.14 -1.66
N ASN A 92 -0.39 6.77 -2.17
CA ASN A 92 -1.71 6.15 -2.15
C ASN A 92 -1.77 5.00 -3.14
N VAL A 93 -2.35 3.88 -2.71
CA VAL A 93 -2.55 2.68 -3.52
C VAL A 93 -3.97 2.67 -4.06
N TYR A 94 -4.08 2.38 -5.35
CA TYR A 94 -5.34 2.21 -6.06
C TYR A 94 -5.31 0.87 -6.77
N THR A 95 -6.50 0.30 -6.97
CA THR A 95 -6.67 -1.01 -7.60
C THR A 95 -7.36 -0.86 -8.94
N ALA A 96 -7.42 -1.93 -9.73
CA ALA A 96 -8.16 -1.93 -11.00
C ALA A 96 -9.65 -1.52 -10.84
N ASP A 97 -10.26 -1.77 -9.67
CA ASP A 97 -11.64 -1.38 -9.37
C ASP A 97 -11.81 0.16 -9.21
N ASP A 98 -10.69 0.87 -9.01
CA ASP A 98 -10.63 2.30 -8.77
C ASP A 98 -10.21 3.09 -10.03
N LEU A 99 -10.10 2.44 -11.20
CA LEU A 99 -9.70 3.12 -12.43
C LEU A 99 -10.60 4.30 -12.78
N SER A 100 -11.92 4.18 -12.58
CA SER A 100 -12.85 5.28 -12.84
C SER A 100 -12.58 6.49 -11.94
N ILE A 101 -12.10 6.29 -10.71
CA ILE A 101 -11.68 7.36 -9.81
C ILE A 101 -10.42 8.03 -10.35
N LEU A 102 -9.43 7.23 -10.77
CA LEU A 102 -8.18 7.73 -11.33
C LEU A 102 -8.43 8.54 -12.60
N ASP A 103 -9.21 8.01 -13.55
CA ASP A 103 -9.53 8.67 -14.81
C ASP A 103 -10.25 10.01 -14.56
N SER A 104 -11.22 10.03 -13.65
CA SER A 104 -11.93 11.26 -13.26
C SER A 104 -10.98 12.29 -12.64
N ALA A 105 -10.05 11.84 -11.79
CA ALA A 105 -9.06 12.72 -11.16
C ALA A 105 -8.04 13.26 -12.17
N ILE A 106 -7.61 12.43 -13.14
CA ILE A 106 -6.69 12.82 -14.20
C ILE A 106 -7.35 13.86 -15.10
N HIS A 107 -8.56 13.60 -15.58
CA HIS A 107 -9.30 14.55 -16.41
C HIS A 107 -9.57 15.87 -15.67
N SER A 108 -9.89 15.84 -14.38
CA SER A 108 -10.08 17.05 -13.56
C SER A 108 -8.83 17.93 -13.44
N VAL A 109 -7.63 17.42 -13.73
CA VAL A 109 -6.37 18.16 -13.54
C VAL A 109 -5.68 18.48 -14.87
N ILE A 110 -5.82 17.61 -15.88
CA ILE A 110 -5.12 17.72 -17.16
C ILE A 110 -6.09 17.88 -18.33
N GLY A 111 -7.31 17.38 -18.22
CA GLY A 111 -8.28 17.30 -19.32
C GLY A 111 -8.99 18.60 -19.68
N ASP A 112 -8.47 19.75 -19.26
CA ASP A 112 -8.92 21.10 -19.67
C ASP A 112 -8.00 21.68 -20.76
#